data_AF-A0A8H4AY72-F1
#
_entry.id   AF-A0A8H4AY72-F1
#
_cell.length_a   1.000
_cell.length_b   1.000
_cell.length_c   1.000
_cell.angle_alpha   90.00
_cell.angle_beta   90.00
_cell.angle_gamma   90.00
#
_symmetry.space_group_name_H-M   'P 1'
#
loop_
_entity.id
_entity.type
_entity.pdbx_description
1 polymer ?
#
loop_
_entity_poly.entity_id
_entity_poly.type
_entity_poly.pdbx_seq_one_letter_code
_entity_poly.pdbx_strand_id
1 'polypeptide(L)'
;MKPFNANSTPWNKNSIKIPVAISQNAICISSSSIFLIGGTMRDPMYQTVNYSSSFYTLNLDDSQWTIPNITGVNETFLGRQDLKAVIDSHRRIFLFGGIGFRLNLTVFGDMNIINMNTMTSLTLPIQNLPRSGYTATLLKNNCIFTLVQAIGDKISSRSGHSAVLTQNETIIIYGGGTVAYYFIQSEPVLATLDTTVNPMRWIIPNNNSTSNVPPSLRYHSATLYNNFMLIAFGWISTNTFQLNDRIYIYDVINNNWITTMDRILDSTVDASLNNYHNYCS
;
A
#
# COMPACT_ATOMS: atom_id res chain seq x y z
N MET A 1 -19.71 15.85 4.20
CA MET A 1 -18.36 15.63 3.64
C MET A 1 -18.17 16.61 2.48
N LYS A 2 -17.03 17.29 2.32
CA LYS A 2 -16.81 18.14 1.13
C LYS A 2 -16.70 17.24 -0.10
N PRO A 3 -17.30 17.59 -1.24
CA PRO A 3 -17.13 16.82 -2.47
C PRO A 3 -15.65 16.83 -2.87
N PHE A 4 -15.11 15.67 -3.23
CA PHE A 4 -13.75 15.54 -3.76
C PHE A 4 -13.80 15.43 -5.27
N ASN A 5 -13.03 16.28 -5.95
CA ASN A 5 -12.91 16.31 -7.40
C ASN A 5 -11.45 16.09 -7.79
N ALA A 6 -11.18 15.05 -8.60
CA ALA A 6 -9.85 14.70 -9.08
C ALA A 6 -9.21 15.79 -9.98
N ASN A 7 -10.04 16.63 -10.61
CA ASN A 7 -9.58 17.74 -11.45
C ASN A 7 -9.34 19.03 -10.66
N SER A 8 -9.79 19.12 -9.41
CA SER A 8 -9.64 20.30 -8.54
C SER A 8 -9.38 19.89 -7.09
N THR A 9 -8.26 19.21 -6.92
CA THR A 9 -7.87 18.54 -5.68
C THR A 9 -7.52 19.55 -4.58
N PRO A 10 -8.14 19.50 -3.39
CA PRO A 10 -7.92 20.45 -2.30
C PRO A 10 -6.64 20.09 -1.51
N TRP A 11 -5.50 20.04 -2.18
CA TRP A 11 -4.23 19.69 -1.55
C TRP A 11 -3.87 20.68 -0.45
N ASN A 12 -3.49 20.14 0.71
CA ASN A 12 -2.92 20.92 1.80
C ASN A 12 -1.54 20.36 2.11
N LYS A 13 -0.51 21.21 2.03
CA LYS A 13 0.82 20.88 2.51
C LYS A 13 0.80 20.92 4.03
N ASN A 14 1.02 19.78 4.67
CA ASN A 14 1.15 19.74 6.12
C ASN A 14 2.44 20.48 6.56
N SER A 15 2.36 21.23 7.67
CA SER A 15 3.48 21.98 8.24
C SER A 15 4.45 21.09 9.04
N ILE A 16 4.05 19.86 9.37
CA ILE A 16 4.90 18.88 10.06
C ILE A 16 6.11 18.55 9.19
N LYS A 17 7.31 18.86 9.69
CA LYS A 17 8.56 18.55 9.00
C LYS A 17 8.91 17.08 9.18
N ILE A 18 9.08 16.36 8.07
CA ILE A 18 9.61 15.00 8.09
C ILE A 18 11.08 15.04 8.54
N PRO A 19 11.52 14.17 9.47
CA PRO A 19 12.88 14.20 10.00
C PRO A 19 13.93 13.71 8.99
N VAL A 20 13.51 13.03 7.93
CA VAL A 20 14.38 12.39 6.95
C VAL A 20 13.75 12.42 5.56
N ALA A 21 14.54 12.65 4.52
CA ALA A 21 14.09 12.47 3.15
C ALA A 21 14.15 10.97 2.82
N ILE A 22 13.03 10.38 2.43
CA ILE A 22 12.87 8.92 2.33
C ILE A 22 12.23 8.51 1.01
N SER A 23 12.64 7.34 0.50
CA SER A 23 12.04 6.71 -0.69
C SER A 23 12.11 5.18 -0.59
N GLN A 24 11.18 4.49 -1.26
CA GLN A 24 11.08 3.02 -1.28
C GLN A 24 10.94 2.36 0.10
N ASN A 25 10.49 3.11 1.10
CA ASN A 25 10.22 2.58 2.43
C ASN A 25 8.88 1.85 2.47
N ALA A 26 8.69 1.03 3.51
CA ALA A 26 7.37 0.60 3.91
C ALA A 26 6.67 1.68 4.72
N ILE A 27 5.34 1.74 4.57
CA ILE A 27 4.45 2.61 5.31
C ILE A 27 3.28 1.77 5.81
N CYS A 28 2.90 1.97 7.07
CA CYS A 28 1.61 1.53 7.57
C CYS A 28 1.04 2.57 8.54
N ILE A 29 -0.27 2.54 8.73
CA ILE A 29 -1.01 3.56 9.47
C ILE A 29 -1.92 2.86 10.47
N SER A 30 -1.93 3.35 11.70
CA SER A 30 -2.87 2.99 12.76
C SER A 30 -3.79 4.17 13.06
N SER A 31 -4.74 4.00 13.98
CA SER A 31 -5.64 5.07 14.41
C SER A 31 -4.93 6.31 14.95
N SER A 32 -3.74 6.16 15.55
CA SER A 32 -3.02 7.26 16.21
C SER A 32 -1.61 7.50 15.67
N SER A 33 -1.13 6.71 14.70
CA SER A 33 0.26 6.82 14.26
C SER A 33 0.50 6.39 12.82
N ILE A 34 1.45 7.06 12.16
CA ILE A 34 2.03 6.67 10.87
C ILE A 34 3.44 6.13 11.12
N PHE A 35 3.75 4.97 10.53
CA PHE A 35 5.06 4.34 10.64
C PHE A 35 5.78 4.36 9.30
N LEU A 36 7.03 4.83 9.29
CA LEU A 36 7.95 4.73 8.16
C LEU A 36 9.07 3.75 8.51
N ILE A 37 9.26 2.75 7.66
CA ILE A 37 10.15 1.61 7.95
C ILE A 37 11.06 1.31 6.76
N GLY A 38 12.37 1.29 6.99
CA GLY A 38 13.39 1.03 5.97
C GLY A 38 13.49 2.13 4.91
N GLY A 39 13.80 1.75 3.67
CA GLY A 39 13.95 2.64 2.53
C GLY A 39 15.31 3.32 2.42
N THR A 40 15.49 4.07 1.32
CA THR A 40 16.65 4.95 1.13
C THR A 40 16.42 6.25 1.87
N MET A 41 17.25 6.50 2.86
CA MET A 41 17.13 7.66 3.76
C MET A 41 18.29 8.63 3.54
N ARG A 42 17.95 9.91 3.47
CA ARG A 42 18.87 11.01 3.21
C ARG A 42 18.60 12.17 4.15
N ASP A 43 19.66 12.91 4.47
CA ASP A 43 19.55 14.22 5.10
C ASP A 43 18.70 15.13 4.20
N PRO A 44 17.61 15.74 4.71
CA PRO A 44 16.74 16.57 3.89
C PRO A 44 17.44 17.79 3.26
N MET A 45 18.48 18.32 3.90
CA MET A 45 19.17 19.54 3.48
C MET A 45 20.37 19.24 2.59
N TYR A 46 21.21 18.28 2.99
CA TYR A 46 22.44 17.95 2.27
C TYR A 46 22.29 16.82 1.25
N GLN A 47 21.15 16.10 1.28
CA GLN A 47 20.88 14.91 0.45
C GLN A 47 21.92 13.80 0.58
N THR A 48 22.76 13.86 1.61
CA THR A 48 23.70 12.81 1.96
C THR A 48 22.93 11.67 2.59
N VAL A 49 23.45 10.45 2.43
CA VAL A 49 22.86 9.26 3.00
C VAL A 49 22.80 9.38 4.53
N ASN A 50 21.59 9.25 5.10
CA ASN A 50 21.36 9.35 6.54
C ASN A 50 20.67 8.06 7.02
N TYR A 51 21.41 7.23 7.76
CA TYR A 51 20.93 5.97 8.31
C TYR A 51 20.92 6.01 9.85
N SER A 52 20.47 7.12 10.45
CA SER A 52 20.35 7.23 11.90
C SER A 52 19.31 6.29 12.52
N SER A 53 18.27 5.92 11.77
CA SER A 53 17.27 4.92 12.18
C SER A 53 16.63 4.28 10.95
N SER A 54 16.11 3.06 11.11
CA SER A 54 15.22 2.43 10.10
C SER A 54 13.74 2.63 10.41
N PHE A 55 13.42 3.26 11.54
CA PHE A 55 12.08 3.41 12.06
C PHE A 55 11.82 4.86 12.46
N TYR A 56 10.74 5.40 11.92
CA TYR A 56 10.21 6.70 12.30
C TYR A 56 8.70 6.58 12.52
N THR A 57 8.21 7.18 13.60
CA THR A 57 6.79 7.20 13.94
C THR A 57 6.31 8.62 14.04
N LEU A 58 5.26 8.97 13.31
CA LEU A 58 4.51 10.21 13.52
C LEU A 58 3.32 9.89 14.42
N ASN A 59 3.24 10.52 15.58
CA ASN A 59 2.03 10.52 16.38
C ASN A 59 1.03 11.53 15.78
N LEU A 60 -0.20 11.06 15.52
CA LEU A 60 -1.24 11.86 14.89
C LEU A 60 -1.95 12.79 15.88
N ASP A 61 -1.88 12.49 17.18
CA ASP A 61 -2.55 13.29 18.21
C ASP A 61 -1.80 14.60 18.50
N ASP A 62 -0.46 14.54 18.54
CA ASP A 62 0.41 15.69 18.82
C ASP A 62 1.23 16.16 17.60
N SER A 63 1.09 15.46 16.46
CA SER A 63 1.79 15.76 15.22
C SER A 63 3.32 15.74 15.31
N GLN A 64 3.89 14.92 16.21
CA GLN A 64 5.35 14.81 16.43
C GLN A 64 5.96 13.52 15.88
N TRP A 65 7.14 13.67 15.26
CA TRP A 65 7.96 12.53 14.84
C TRP A 65 8.88 12.04 15.96
N THR A 66 8.98 10.73 16.13
CA THR A 66 9.88 10.07 17.08
C THR A 66 10.58 8.89 16.43
N ILE A 67 11.74 8.52 16.99
CA ILE A 67 12.42 7.26 16.67
C ILE A 67 12.06 6.26 17.77
N PRO A 68 11.27 5.21 17.48
CA PRO A 68 10.91 4.22 18.48
C PRO A 68 12.11 3.38 18.88
N ASN A 69 12.27 3.13 20.18
CA ASN A 69 13.28 2.17 20.67
C ASN A 69 12.67 0.76 20.68
N ILE A 70 12.96 -0.02 19.64
CA ILE A 70 12.41 -1.38 19.46
C ILE A 70 13.50 -2.39 19.76
N THR A 71 13.25 -3.27 20.73
CA THR A 71 14.21 -4.31 21.14
C THR A 71 14.16 -5.48 20.15
N GLY A 72 15.33 -6.01 19.75
CA GLY A 72 15.44 -7.19 18.89
C GLY A 72 15.29 -6.92 17.38
N VAL A 73 15.37 -5.65 16.95
CA VAL A 73 15.39 -5.30 15.53
C VAL A 73 16.73 -5.68 14.90
N ASN A 74 16.67 -6.33 13.74
CA ASN A 74 17.84 -6.70 12.96
C ASN A 74 18.41 -5.49 12.19
N GLU A 75 19.74 -5.31 12.17
CA GLU A 75 20.42 -4.24 11.42
C GLU A 75 20.14 -4.27 9.91
N THR A 76 19.73 -5.41 9.37
CA THR A 76 19.36 -5.55 7.95
C THR A 76 18.20 -4.66 7.50
N PHE A 77 17.41 -4.09 8.42
CA PHE A 77 16.40 -3.08 8.09
C PHE A 77 17.00 -1.78 7.56
N LEU A 78 18.26 -1.49 7.91
CA LEU A 78 18.93 -0.25 7.56
C LEU A 78 19.23 -0.19 6.08
N GLY A 79 18.43 0.59 5.34
CA GLY A 79 18.51 0.65 3.88
C GLY A 79 17.87 -0.53 3.17
N ARG A 80 17.03 -1.32 3.86
CA ARG A 80 16.17 -2.32 3.20
C ARG A 80 15.05 -1.58 2.48
N GLN A 81 15.04 -1.67 1.15
CA GLN A 81 14.10 -0.99 0.26
C GLN A 81 13.00 -1.96 -0.19
N ASP A 82 11.90 -1.41 -0.70
CA ASP A 82 10.82 -2.13 -1.39
C ASP A 82 10.14 -3.27 -0.60
N LEU A 83 10.36 -3.31 0.72
CA LEU A 83 9.55 -4.07 1.66
C LEU A 83 8.13 -3.46 1.76
N LYS A 84 7.19 -4.22 2.34
CA LYS A 84 5.83 -3.76 2.62
C LYS A 84 5.50 -4.04 4.08
N ALA A 85 4.76 -3.12 4.68
CA ALA A 85 4.26 -3.21 6.04
C ALA A 85 2.73 -3.31 6.00
N VAL A 86 2.17 -4.20 6.79
CA VAL A 86 0.75 -4.18 7.16
C VAL A 86 0.65 -4.23 8.67
N ILE A 87 -0.38 -3.60 9.24
CA ILE A 87 -0.59 -3.52 10.68
C ILE A 87 -1.97 -4.06 11.02
N ASP A 88 -2.04 -4.88 12.07
CA ASP A 88 -3.31 -5.43 12.57
C ASP A 88 -3.93 -4.58 13.69
N SER A 89 -5.12 -4.99 14.13
CA SER A 89 -5.85 -4.34 15.23
C SER A 89 -5.13 -4.41 16.58
N HIS A 90 -4.18 -5.35 16.75
CA HIS A 90 -3.37 -5.51 17.95
C HIS A 90 -2.07 -4.70 17.90
N ARG A 91 -1.92 -3.81 16.90
CA ARG A 91 -0.72 -2.99 16.65
C ARG A 91 0.54 -3.83 16.42
N ARG A 92 0.39 -4.99 15.77
CA ARG A 92 1.49 -5.78 15.24
C ARG A 92 1.73 -5.40 13.79
N ILE A 93 2.93 -4.94 13.49
CA ILE A 93 3.37 -4.61 12.14
C ILE A 93 4.07 -5.84 11.56
N PHE A 94 3.61 -6.31 10.42
CA PHE A 94 4.17 -7.43 9.67
C PHE A 94 4.95 -6.88 8.47
N LEU A 95 6.22 -7.25 8.36
CA LEU A 95 7.18 -6.78 7.37
C LEU A 95 7.78 -7.98 6.64
N PHE A 96 7.58 -8.07 5.33
CA PHE A 96 8.12 -9.18 4.54
C PHE A 96 9.18 -8.72 3.53
N GLY A 97 10.21 -9.54 3.33
CA GLY A 97 11.16 -9.41 2.23
C GLY A 97 11.76 -8.02 2.05
N GLY A 98 11.81 -7.54 0.80
CA GLY A 98 12.53 -6.33 0.42
C GLY A 98 13.95 -6.62 -0.07
N ILE A 99 14.69 -5.57 -0.43
CA ILE A 99 16.05 -5.65 -0.98
C ILE A 99 17.02 -4.81 -0.18
N GLY A 100 18.16 -5.39 0.22
CA GLY A 100 19.22 -4.71 0.96
C GLY A 100 20.26 -4.15 0.00
N PHE A 101 20.14 -2.88 -0.39
CA PHE A 101 21.09 -2.27 -1.32
C PHE A 101 22.51 -2.20 -0.75
N ARG A 102 22.62 -2.01 0.58
CA ARG A 102 23.89 -2.08 1.32
C ARG A 102 24.46 -3.48 1.50
N LEU A 103 23.65 -4.51 1.22
CA LEU A 103 23.95 -5.91 1.50
C LEU A 103 24.06 -6.67 0.18
N ASN A 104 24.84 -6.14 -0.77
CA ASN A 104 25.06 -6.75 -2.09
C ASN A 104 23.77 -7.08 -2.86
N LEU A 105 22.75 -6.20 -2.76
CA LEU A 105 21.45 -6.40 -3.42
C LEU A 105 20.72 -7.68 -2.97
N THR A 106 20.98 -8.16 -1.74
CA THR A 106 20.30 -9.33 -1.18
C THR A 106 18.79 -9.10 -1.13
N VAL A 107 18.03 -10.00 -1.77
CA VAL A 107 16.57 -10.02 -1.66
C VAL A 107 16.19 -10.93 -0.49
N PHE A 108 15.39 -10.39 0.41
CA PHE A 108 15.02 -11.09 1.63
C PHE A 108 13.68 -11.83 1.47
N GLY A 109 13.54 -12.92 2.21
CA GLY A 109 12.31 -13.71 2.32
C GLY A 109 11.92 -13.98 3.77
N ASP A 110 12.52 -13.26 4.72
CA ASP A 110 12.17 -13.30 6.14
C ASP A 110 10.87 -12.53 6.41
N MET A 111 10.21 -12.89 7.51
CA MET A 111 9.06 -12.17 8.04
C MET A 111 9.43 -11.59 9.38
N ASN A 112 9.24 -10.29 9.55
CA ASN A 112 9.52 -9.60 10.78
C ASN A 112 8.22 -9.04 11.36
N ILE A 113 7.98 -9.32 12.62
CA ILE A 113 6.79 -8.89 13.35
C ILE A 113 7.24 -7.93 14.44
N ILE A 114 6.74 -6.70 14.39
CA ILE A 114 7.03 -5.68 15.39
C ILE A 114 5.76 -5.46 16.19
N ASN A 115 5.82 -5.73 17.49
CA ASN A 115 4.75 -5.43 18.41
C ASN A 115 4.93 -4.02 18.97
N MET A 116 4.06 -3.09 18.59
CA MET A 116 4.15 -1.68 19.00
C MET A 116 3.66 -1.44 20.43
N ASN A 117 3.02 -2.41 21.08
CA ASN A 117 2.63 -2.29 22.48
C ASN A 117 3.78 -2.65 23.41
N THR A 118 4.56 -3.68 23.05
CA THR A 118 5.72 -4.13 23.83
C THR A 118 7.05 -3.55 23.35
N MET A 119 7.07 -2.89 22.18
CA MET A 119 8.27 -2.37 21.52
C MET A 119 9.32 -3.46 21.27
N THR A 120 8.87 -4.63 20.81
CA THR A 120 9.72 -5.79 20.53
C THR A 120 9.57 -6.27 19.09
N SER A 121 10.66 -6.76 18.52
CA SER A 121 10.71 -7.39 17.19
C SER A 121 10.93 -8.90 17.29
N LEU A 122 10.26 -9.64 16.41
CA LEU A 122 10.43 -11.07 16.21
C LEU A 122 10.68 -11.34 14.72
N THR A 123 11.78 -12.02 14.39
CA THR A 123 12.07 -12.46 13.03
C THR A 123 11.73 -13.94 12.89
N LEU A 124 10.83 -14.24 11.96
CA LEU A 124 10.52 -15.59 11.52
C LEU A 124 11.49 -16.02 10.40
N PRO A 125 11.75 -17.33 10.24
CA PRO A 125 12.72 -17.85 9.28
C PRO A 125 12.48 -17.39 7.83
N ILE A 126 13.54 -17.40 7.03
CA ILE A 126 13.51 -17.11 5.59
C ILE A 126 12.61 -18.14 4.89
N GLN A 127 11.63 -17.65 4.13
CA GLN A 127 10.84 -18.47 3.21
C GLN A 127 11.53 -18.61 1.85
N ASN A 128 11.29 -19.72 1.15
CA ASN A 128 11.87 -20.03 -0.17
C ASN A 128 11.41 -19.12 -1.33
N LEU A 129 10.82 -17.96 -1.04
CA LEU A 129 10.32 -17.01 -2.04
C LEU A 129 10.64 -15.55 -1.67
N PRO A 130 11.95 -15.20 -1.57
CA PRO A 130 12.37 -13.82 -1.35
C PRO A 130 11.83 -12.91 -2.44
N ARG A 131 11.33 -11.73 -2.07
CA ARG A 131 10.71 -10.79 -3.02
C ARG A 131 10.85 -9.34 -2.60
N SER A 132 10.88 -8.46 -3.58
CA SER A 132 10.82 -7.00 -3.45
C SER A 132 9.87 -6.44 -4.52
N GLY A 133 9.41 -5.20 -4.36
CA GLY A 133 8.55 -4.52 -5.35
C GLY A 133 7.11 -5.06 -5.43
N TYR A 134 6.72 -5.92 -4.50
CA TYR A 134 5.40 -6.51 -4.34
C TYR A 134 4.47 -5.59 -3.53
N THR A 135 3.19 -5.95 -3.41
CA THR A 135 2.20 -5.29 -2.54
C THR A 135 1.75 -6.25 -1.43
N ALA A 136 1.30 -5.71 -0.29
CA ALA A 136 0.76 -6.49 0.80
C ALA A 136 -0.54 -5.85 1.30
N THR A 137 -1.53 -6.68 1.61
CA THR A 137 -2.79 -6.29 2.24
C THR A 137 -3.07 -7.27 3.39
N LEU A 138 -3.76 -6.79 4.43
CA LEU A 138 -4.15 -7.61 5.58
C LEU A 138 -5.63 -7.94 5.45
N LEU A 139 -5.96 -9.21 5.22
CA LEU A 139 -7.33 -9.71 5.20
C LEU A 139 -7.92 -9.77 6.62
N LYS A 140 -9.25 -9.64 6.77
CA LYS A 140 -9.91 -9.63 8.10
C LYS A 140 -9.68 -10.92 8.90
N ASN A 141 -9.47 -12.05 8.23
CA ASN A 141 -9.14 -13.31 8.89
C ASN A 141 -7.68 -13.39 9.38
N ASN A 142 -6.93 -12.29 9.35
CA ASN A 142 -5.51 -12.20 9.70
C ASN A 142 -4.62 -13.21 8.94
N CYS A 143 -5.06 -13.70 7.78
CA CYS A 143 -4.22 -14.54 6.92
C CYS A 143 -3.24 -13.65 6.14
N ILE A 144 -2.01 -13.53 6.64
CA ILE A 144 -0.98 -12.70 6.01
C ILE A 144 -0.04 -13.54 5.13
N PHE A 145 0.04 -14.86 5.33
CA PHE A 145 1.05 -15.69 4.65
C PHE A 145 0.54 -17.06 4.25
N THR A 146 -0.09 -17.14 3.08
CA THR A 146 -0.06 -18.36 2.27
C THR A 146 0.22 -17.96 0.82
N LEU A 147 1.14 -18.67 0.16
CA LEU A 147 1.21 -18.64 -1.30
C LEU A 147 -0.06 -19.33 -1.80
N VAL A 148 -1.10 -18.54 -2.07
CA VAL A 148 -2.32 -19.07 -2.65
C VAL A 148 -2.18 -19.06 -4.16
N GLN A 149 -2.30 -20.22 -4.78
CA GLN A 149 -2.53 -20.29 -6.21
C GLN A 149 -4.00 -19.99 -6.46
N ALA A 150 -4.27 -18.74 -6.87
CA ALA A 150 -5.61 -18.33 -7.27
C ALA A 150 -5.96 -18.88 -8.66
N ILE A 151 -7.24 -19.15 -8.87
CA ILE A 151 -7.81 -19.55 -10.16
C ILE A 151 -8.43 -18.34 -10.88
N GLY A 152 -9.06 -18.55 -12.03
CA GLY A 152 -9.78 -17.51 -12.76
C GLY A 152 -8.93 -16.89 -13.86
N ASP A 153 -9.11 -15.59 -14.07
CA ASP A 153 -8.49 -14.90 -15.20
C ASP A 153 -6.97 -14.84 -15.10
N LYS A 154 -6.30 -14.85 -16.26
CA LYS A 154 -4.84 -14.82 -16.33
C LYS A 154 -4.31 -13.41 -16.13
N ILE A 155 -3.61 -13.20 -15.03
CA ILE A 155 -2.99 -11.93 -14.65
C ILE A 155 -1.46 -12.02 -14.84
N SER A 156 -0.88 -11.08 -15.58
CA SER A 156 0.57 -11.06 -15.81
C SER A 156 1.35 -10.65 -14.55
N SER A 157 2.59 -11.16 -14.44
CA SER A 157 3.54 -10.77 -13.39
C SER A 157 3.76 -9.26 -13.39
N ARG A 158 3.85 -8.66 -12.21
CA ARG A 158 3.97 -7.20 -12.05
C ARG A 158 4.77 -6.82 -10.80
N SER A 159 5.52 -5.73 -10.90
CA SER A 159 6.22 -5.05 -9.81
C SER A 159 5.89 -3.56 -9.82
N GLY A 160 5.91 -2.92 -8.66
CA GLY A 160 5.59 -1.49 -8.51
C GLY A 160 4.12 -1.15 -8.77
N HIS A 161 3.23 -2.14 -8.73
CA HIS A 161 1.78 -1.95 -8.75
C HIS A 161 1.29 -1.52 -7.36
N SER A 162 0.04 -1.08 -7.27
CA SER A 162 -0.66 -0.88 -6.00
C SER A 162 -1.72 -1.95 -5.80
N ALA A 163 -2.12 -2.15 -4.54
CA ALA A 163 -3.22 -3.01 -4.16
C ALA A 163 -4.03 -2.34 -3.04
N VAL A 164 -5.35 -2.45 -3.09
CA VAL A 164 -6.26 -2.03 -2.02
C VAL A 164 -7.21 -3.16 -1.66
N LEU A 165 -7.60 -3.26 -0.39
CA LEU A 165 -8.59 -4.23 0.09
C LEU A 165 -9.91 -3.53 0.32
N THR A 166 -10.97 -3.99 -0.34
CA THR A 166 -12.33 -3.46 -0.21
C THR A 166 -13.02 -3.99 1.05
N GLN A 167 -14.11 -3.33 1.45
CA GLN A 167 -14.90 -3.74 2.61
C GLN A 167 -15.49 -5.15 2.48
N ASN A 168 -15.73 -5.62 1.24
CA ASN A 168 -16.20 -6.96 0.92
C ASN A 168 -15.07 -7.99 0.67
N GLU A 169 -13.87 -7.75 1.19
CA GLU A 169 -12.71 -8.66 1.09
C GLU A 169 -12.26 -8.94 -0.36
N THR A 170 -12.44 -8.00 -1.27
CA THR A 170 -11.87 -8.08 -2.63
C THR A 170 -10.57 -7.27 -2.66
N ILE A 171 -9.48 -7.89 -3.13
CA ILE A 171 -8.25 -7.14 -3.41
C ILE A 171 -8.36 -6.57 -4.83
N ILE A 172 -8.17 -5.26 -4.99
CA ILE A 172 -8.04 -4.61 -6.30
C ILE A 172 -6.57 -4.31 -6.53
N ILE A 173 -6.02 -4.73 -7.67
CA ILE A 173 -4.67 -4.37 -8.10
C ILE A 173 -4.72 -3.42 -9.29
N TYR A 174 -3.80 -2.45 -9.33
CA TYR A 174 -3.68 -1.51 -10.43
C TYR A 174 -2.23 -1.30 -10.86
N GLY A 175 -2.01 -1.30 -12.18
CA GLY A 175 -0.76 -0.96 -12.84
C GLY A 175 0.38 -1.94 -12.58
N GLY A 176 1.60 -1.39 -12.53
CA GLY A 176 2.86 -2.11 -12.46
C GLY A 176 3.41 -2.52 -13.82
N GLY A 177 4.63 -3.04 -13.79
CA GLY A 177 5.32 -3.54 -14.98
C GLY A 177 6.05 -4.85 -14.73
N THR A 178 6.42 -5.53 -15.82
CA THR A 178 7.17 -6.79 -15.74
C THR A 178 8.59 -6.55 -15.22
N VAL A 179 9.10 -7.46 -14.39
CA VAL A 179 10.44 -7.31 -13.76
C VAL A 179 11.57 -7.33 -14.79
N ALA A 180 11.40 -8.07 -15.89
CA ALA A 180 12.42 -8.22 -16.93
C ALA A 180 12.65 -6.94 -17.75
N TYR A 181 11.62 -6.11 -17.89
CA TYR A 181 11.68 -4.89 -18.69
C TYR A 181 10.93 -3.77 -17.97
N TYR A 182 11.71 -2.90 -17.33
CA TYR A 182 11.21 -1.83 -16.46
C TYR A 182 10.07 -0.98 -17.08
N PHE A 183 9.96 -0.90 -18.40
CA PHE A 183 9.00 -0.02 -19.10
C PHE A 183 7.84 -0.75 -19.80
N ILE A 184 7.68 -2.06 -19.60
CA ILE A 184 6.55 -2.81 -20.16
C ILE A 184 5.45 -2.95 -19.10
N GLN A 185 4.30 -2.33 -19.36
CA GLN A 185 3.11 -2.47 -18.51
C GLN A 185 2.65 -3.93 -18.40
N SER A 186 2.14 -4.29 -17.22
CA SER A 186 1.54 -5.60 -17.02
C SER A 186 0.06 -5.60 -17.39
N GLU A 187 -0.39 -6.67 -18.05
CA GLU A 187 -1.79 -6.86 -18.44
C GLU A 187 -2.52 -7.88 -17.56
N PRO A 188 -3.80 -7.65 -17.20
CA PRO A 188 -4.54 -6.39 -17.39
C PRO A 188 -4.04 -5.29 -16.44
N VAL A 189 -4.24 -4.03 -16.80
CA VAL A 189 -3.85 -2.88 -15.94
C VAL A 189 -4.60 -2.90 -14.60
N LEU A 190 -5.89 -3.26 -14.60
CA LEU A 190 -6.74 -3.40 -13.41
C LEU A 190 -7.23 -4.85 -13.31
N ALA A 191 -7.14 -5.45 -12.13
CA ALA A 191 -7.75 -6.75 -11.84
C ALA A 191 -8.22 -6.81 -10.38
N THR A 192 -9.12 -7.75 -10.11
CA THR A 192 -9.63 -7.98 -8.76
C THR A 192 -9.44 -9.44 -8.35
N LEU A 193 -9.16 -9.68 -7.08
CA LEU A 193 -9.06 -11.00 -6.48
C LEU A 193 -10.16 -11.14 -5.44
N ASP A 194 -11.11 -12.02 -5.71
CA ASP A 194 -12.12 -12.42 -4.75
C ASP A 194 -11.49 -13.37 -3.73
N THR A 195 -11.32 -12.88 -2.49
CA THR A 195 -10.71 -13.65 -1.40
C THR A 195 -11.74 -14.40 -0.55
N THR A 196 -13.04 -14.24 -0.85
CA THR A 196 -14.15 -14.87 -0.12
C THR A 196 -14.42 -16.31 -0.58
N VAL A 197 -13.87 -16.70 -1.73
CA VAL A 197 -13.98 -18.05 -2.30
C VAL A 197 -12.68 -18.84 -2.13
N ASN A 198 -12.79 -20.16 -2.07
CA ASN A 198 -11.64 -21.07 -1.98
C ASN A 198 -11.69 -22.14 -3.09
N PRO A 199 -10.72 -22.18 -4.02
CA PRO A 199 -9.57 -21.28 -4.14
C PRO A 199 -9.97 -19.85 -4.51
N MET A 200 -9.19 -18.87 -4.07
CA MET A 200 -9.38 -17.46 -4.43
C MET A 200 -9.39 -17.28 -5.94
N ARG A 201 -10.12 -16.28 -6.44
CA ARG A 201 -10.38 -16.14 -7.89
C ARG A 201 -10.06 -14.76 -8.43
N TRP A 202 -9.19 -14.70 -9.43
CA TRP A 202 -8.94 -13.50 -10.23
C TRP A 202 -10.11 -13.23 -11.19
N ILE A 203 -10.48 -11.96 -11.28
CA ILE A 203 -11.53 -11.44 -12.15
C ILE A 203 -11.01 -10.16 -12.82
N ILE A 204 -11.06 -10.10 -14.14
CA ILE A 204 -10.86 -8.90 -14.94
C ILE A 204 -12.19 -8.16 -15.00
N PRO A 205 -12.31 -7.00 -14.35
CA PRO A 205 -13.57 -6.28 -14.33
C PRO A 205 -13.88 -5.70 -15.73
N ASN A 206 -15.13 -5.83 -16.17
CA ASN A 206 -15.61 -5.22 -17.41
C ASN A 206 -15.74 -3.69 -17.22
N ASN A 207 -14.67 -2.96 -17.51
CA ASN A 207 -14.66 -1.51 -17.40
C ASN A 207 -15.40 -0.88 -18.59
N ASN A 208 -16.53 -0.24 -18.32
CA ASN A 208 -17.34 0.44 -19.33
C ASN A 208 -16.90 1.89 -19.59
N SER A 209 -15.86 2.38 -18.91
CA SER A 209 -15.39 3.76 -19.09
C SER A 209 -14.71 3.97 -20.44
N THR A 210 -15.21 4.94 -21.19
CA THR A 210 -14.57 5.48 -22.40
C THR A 210 -13.82 6.78 -22.13
N SER A 211 -13.96 7.35 -20.93
CA SER A 211 -13.32 8.59 -20.51
C SER A 211 -12.69 8.44 -19.13
N ASN A 212 -11.70 9.29 -18.83
CA ASN A 212 -10.96 9.32 -17.55
C ASN A 212 -10.25 8.02 -17.18
N VAL A 213 -10.04 7.12 -18.15
CA VAL A 213 -9.25 5.92 -17.95
C VAL A 213 -7.80 6.32 -17.71
N PRO A 214 -7.19 5.96 -16.57
CA PRO A 214 -5.80 6.25 -16.32
C PRO A 214 -4.88 5.49 -17.27
N PRO A 215 -3.70 6.06 -17.60
CA PRO A 215 -2.64 5.28 -18.21
C PRO A 215 -2.14 4.24 -17.21
N SER A 216 -1.50 3.16 -17.68
CA SER A 216 -0.85 2.23 -16.75
C SER A 216 0.22 2.95 -15.94
N LEU A 217 0.19 2.81 -14.61
CA LEU A 217 1.11 3.49 -13.70
C LEU A 217 1.97 2.49 -12.94
N ARG A 218 3.20 2.87 -12.60
CA ARG A 218 4.09 2.12 -11.70
C ARG A 218 4.68 3.03 -10.64
N TYR A 219 5.03 2.46 -9.50
CA TYR A 219 5.52 3.20 -8.32
C TYR A 219 4.61 4.36 -7.92
N HIS A 220 3.31 4.20 -8.18
CA HIS A 220 2.26 5.13 -7.79
C HIS A 220 1.71 4.73 -6.42
N SER A 221 0.91 5.63 -5.82
CA SER A 221 0.17 5.32 -4.60
C SER A 221 -1.30 5.07 -4.91
N ALA A 222 -1.90 4.14 -4.18
CA ALA A 222 -3.35 4.00 -4.17
C ALA A 222 -3.85 3.79 -2.73
N THR A 223 -5.07 4.25 -2.47
CA THR A 223 -5.76 4.03 -1.21
C THR A 223 -7.25 3.87 -1.45
N LEU A 224 -7.92 3.16 -0.55
CA LEU A 224 -9.37 3.06 -0.57
C LEU A 224 -9.97 4.11 0.38
N TYR A 225 -10.97 4.81 -0.12
CA TYR A 225 -11.83 5.67 0.68
C TYR A 225 -13.28 5.29 0.42
N ASN A 226 -13.94 4.69 1.42
CA ASN A 226 -15.25 4.06 1.26
C ASN A 226 -15.24 3.05 0.10
N ASN A 227 -15.99 3.34 -0.96
CA ASN A 227 -16.12 2.52 -2.16
C ASN A 227 -15.33 3.07 -3.35
N PHE A 228 -14.40 3.99 -3.11
CA PHE A 228 -13.60 4.63 -4.13
C PHE A 228 -12.13 4.31 -3.93
N MET A 229 -11.49 3.74 -4.94
CA MET A 229 -10.04 3.63 -4.99
C MET A 229 -9.48 4.91 -5.60
N LEU A 230 -8.68 5.64 -4.82
CA LEU A 230 -7.93 6.80 -5.31
C LEU A 230 -6.54 6.35 -5.73
N ILE A 231 -6.08 6.85 -6.87
CA ILE A 231 -4.75 6.57 -7.42
C ILE A 231 -4.06 7.89 -7.72
N ALA A 232 -2.83 8.06 -7.23
CA ALA A 232 -2.09 9.31 -7.38
C ALA A 232 -0.61 9.07 -7.68
N PHE A 233 -0.06 10.01 -8.45
CA PHE A 233 1.37 10.12 -8.75
C PHE A 233 1.95 8.87 -9.44
N GLY A 234 3.26 8.70 -9.37
CA GLY A 234 4.00 7.61 -9.99
C GLY A 234 4.41 7.90 -11.42
N TRP A 235 4.85 6.84 -12.10
CA TRP A 235 5.39 6.89 -13.45
C TRP A 235 4.42 6.26 -14.42
N ILE A 236 4.29 6.86 -15.61
CA ILE A 236 3.55 6.26 -16.70
C ILE A 236 4.36 5.05 -17.21
N SER A 237 3.72 3.88 -17.26
CA SER A 237 4.33 2.59 -17.62
C SER A 237 4.37 2.36 -19.12
N THR A 238 4.63 3.44 -19.86
CA THR A 238 4.98 3.41 -21.28
C THR A 238 6.48 3.69 -21.41
N ASN A 239 7.07 3.57 -22.59
CA ASN A 239 8.49 3.86 -22.83
C ASN A 239 8.84 5.37 -22.74
N THR A 240 8.12 6.12 -21.90
CA THR A 240 8.30 7.54 -21.64
C THR A 240 8.70 7.68 -20.17
N PHE A 241 9.74 8.45 -19.88
CA PHE A 241 10.15 8.76 -18.49
C PHE A 241 9.21 9.81 -17.86
N GLN A 242 7.92 9.74 -18.15
CA GLN A 242 6.94 10.74 -17.77
C GLN A 242 6.34 10.42 -16.39
N LEU A 243 6.33 11.42 -15.52
CA LEU A 243 5.63 11.38 -14.24
C LEU A 243 4.14 11.69 -14.44
N ASN A 244 3.30 11.01 -13.67
CA ASN A 244 1.88 11.31 -13.59
C ASN A 244 1.65 12.38 -12.51
N ASP A 245 0.96 13.46 -12.87
CA ASP A 245 0.56 14.55 -11.99
C ASP A 245 -0.95 14.55 -11.68
N ARG A 246 -1.69 13.58 -12.23
CA ARG A 246 -3.16 13.47 -12.06
C ARG A 246 -3.54 12.51 -10.94
N ILE A 247 -4.73 12.73 -10.40
CA ILE A 247 -5.43 11.76 -9.54
C ILE A 247 -6.50 11.06 -10.36
N TYR A 248 -6.71 9.78 -10.10
CA TYR A 248 -7.78 9.00 -10.69
C TYR A 248 -8.64 8.39 -9.59
N ILE A 249 -9.95 8.31 -9.83
CA ILE A 249 -10.92 7.74 -8.92
C ILE A 249 -11.59 6.58 -9.64
N TYR A 250 -11.50 5.40 -9.05
CA TYR A 250 -12.22 4.22 -9.50
C TYR A 250 -13.37 3.94 -8.53
N ASP A 251 -14.60 3.98 -9.05
CA ASP A 251 -15.79 3.57 -8.33
C ASP A 251 -15.87 2.04 -8.34
N VAL A 252 -15.63 1.45 -7.18
CA VAL A 252 -15.56 0.00 -7.02
C VAL A 252 -16.91 -0.66 -7.25
N ILE A 253 -18.01 0.02 -6.92
CA ILE A 253 -19.36 -0.56 -7.01
C ILE A 253 -19.87 -0.54 -8.45
N ASN A 254 -19.63 0.57 -9.16
CA ASN A 254 -20.06 0.72 -10.55
C ASN A 254 -19.04 0.20 -11.56
N ASN A 255 -17.83 -0.14 -11.10
CA ASN A 255 -16.73 -0.60 -11.94
C ASN A 255 -16.43 0.39 -13.08
N ASN A 256 -16.24 1.66 -12.73
CA ASN A 256 -15.93 2.71 -13.68
C ASN A 256 -15.01 3.80 -13.10
N TRP A 257 -14.32 4.50 -13.99
CA TRP A 257 -13.52 5.67 -13.65
C TRP A 257 -14.39 6.92 -13.64
N ILE A 258 -14.25 7.73 -12.58
CA ILE A 258 -15.02 8.95 -12.35
C ILE A 258 -14.08 10.12 -11.98
N THR A 259 -14.58 11.35 -12.05
CA THR A 259 -13.83 12.56 -11.68
C THR A 259 -14.25 13.16 -10.34
N THR A 260 -15.46 12.84 -9.84
CA THR A 260 -15.99 13.38 -8.59
C THR A 260 -16.60 12.29 -7.71
N MET A 261 -16.38 12.37 -6.40
CA MET A 261 -17.03 11.52 -5.40
C MET A 261 -18.34 12.15 -4.92
N ASP A 262 -19.31 12.32 -5.82
CA ASP A 262 -20.57 13.02 -5.54
C ASP A 262 -21.72 12.08 -5.14
N ARG A 263 -21.45 10.84 -4.73
CA ARG A 263 -22.52 9.97 -4.25
C ARG A 263 -23.17 10.62 -3.03
N ILE A 264 -24.40 11.10 -3.23
CA ILE A 264 -25.37 11.31 -2.17
C ILE A 264 -25.45 9.96 -1.48
N LEU A 265 -24.97 9.88 -0.23
CA LEU A 265 -25.30 8.78 0.65
C LEU A 265 -26.82 8.84 0.77
N ASP A 266 -27.52 7.98 0.02
CA ASP A 266 -28.96 7.86 0.16
C ASP A 266 -29.18 7.35 1.59
N SER A 267 -29.65 8.26 2.45
CA SER A 267 -29.71 8.10 3.91
C SER A 267 -30.72 7.04 4.38
N THR A 268 -31.21 6.23 3.45
CA THR A 268 -32.20 5.17 3.68
C THR A 268 -31.57 3.78 3.82
N VAL A 269 -30.29 3.59 3.46
CA VAL A 269 -29.60 2.28 3.63
C VAL A 269 -28.77 2.22 4.92
N ASP A 270 -28.29 3.36 5.42
CA ASP A 270 -27.39 3.44 6.58
C ASP A 270 -28.10 3.24 7.95
N ALA A 271 -29.44 3.31 7.97
CA ALA A 271 -30.22 2.96 9.15
C ALA A 271 -30.15 1.45 9.50
N SER A 272 -29.67 0.62 8.59
CA SER A 272 -29.50 -0.83 8.82
C SER A 272 -28.07 -1.22 9.26
N LEU A 273 -27.11 -0.30 9.15
CA LEU A 273 -25.69 -0.52 9.52
C LEU A 273 -25.31 0.03 10.90
N ASN A 274 -26.13 0.88 11.51
CA ASN A 274 -25.91 1.42 12.86
C ASN A 274 -26.24 0.45 14.02
N ASN A 275 -26.60 -0.81 13.75
CA ASN A 275 -26.88 -1.83 14.77
C ASN A 275 -25.72 -2.78 15.09
N TYR A 276 -24.50 -2.52 14.60
CA TYR A 276 -23.32 -3.36 14.90
C TYR A 276 -22.34 -2.77 15.94
N HIS A 277 -22.76 -1.73 16.68
CA HIS A 277 -22.10 -1.38 17.95
C HIS A 277 -22.83 -2.05 19.10
N ASN A 278 -22.49 -3.32 19.34
CA ASN A 278 -22.53 -4.01 20.64
C ASN A 278 -22.29 -5.49 20.36
N TYR A 279 -21.06 -5.98 20.50
CA TYR A 279 -20.69 -7.32 20.97
C TYR A 279 -19.15 -7.44 20.94
N CYS A 280 -18.51 -6.93 21.98
CA CYS A 280 -17.22 -7.40 22.46
C CYS A 280 -17.28 -7.35 23.98
N SER A 281 -17.76 -8.44 24.57
CA SER A 281 -17.51 -8.82 25.97
C SER A 281 -16.44 -9.90 25.97
#